data_AF-A0A538I581-F1
#
_entry.id   AF-A0A538I581-F1
#
_cell.length_a   1.000
_cell.length_b   1.000
_cell.length_c   1.000
_cell.angle_alpha   90.00
_cell.angle_beta   90.00
_cell.angle_gamma   90.00
#
_symmetry.space_group_name_H-M   'P 1'
#
loop_
_entity.id
_entity.type
_entity.pdbx_description
1 polymer ?
#
loop_
_entity_poly.entity_id
_entity_poly.type
_entity_poly.pdbx_seq_one_letter_code
_entity_poly.pdbx_strand_id
1 'polypeptide(L)'
;MRLLLTSAGIKNASIRGALIDLLGKPIAESSALCIPTAMYGHPMVGPGERSWQFISGRSDNPMCELGWKSLGVLELTALPSIDEDRWVPLVRETDVLLVAGGDALYLSHWMRQSGLADLLPSLRETVWVGLSAGSMVMTPRIGEDFVGWRPPTGGDETLGIVDFSIFPHVDHEDLPGNSMAEAERWAAGIPNRAYAIDDQTAIKVVDGTVEVVSEGHWKLLTPGSGQLVLREIEDRDLGVLFEHARDRDAIRMAAFTSPEADDRTAFERRWTRLRSDGATTNRVIEIDDRVVGHIASFDLEDQREITYWIGREDWGRGIATGALEEFLQLETTRPLYARAASDNAASIRVLTKCGS
;
A
#
# COMPACT_ATOMS: atom_id res chain seq x y z
N MET A 1 -6.20 -8.61 18.52
CA MET A 1 -5.46 -9.67 17.81
C MET A 1 -4.07 -9.14 17.57
N ARG A 2 -3.08 -10.02 17.66
CA ARG A 2 -1.67 -9.69 17.39
C ARG A 2 -1.27 -10.34 16.08
N LEU A 3 -0.65 -9.62 15.16
CA LEU A 3 -0.38 -10.11 13.81
C LEU A 3 1.12 -10.30 13.57
N LEU A 4 1.46 -11.40 12.91
CA LEU A 4 2.74 -11.61 12.26
C LEU A 4 2.46 -11.93 10.79
N LEU A 5 2.62 -10.93 9.94
CA LEU A 5 2.31 -11.00 8.52
C LEU A 5 3.60 -11.30 7.75
N THR A 6 3.79 -12.55 7.34
CA THR A 6 5.01 -13.03 6.69
C THR A 6 4.83 -13.18 5.19
N SER A 7 5.93 -13.06 4.45
CA SER A 7 5.97 -13.50 3.04
C SER A 7 5.94 -15.03 2.95
N ALA A 8 6.83 -15.71 3.67
CA ALA A 8 7.13 -17.13 3.47
C ALA A 8 7.14 -18.00 4.74
N GLY A 9 6.45 -17.57 5.80
CA GLY A 9 6.37 -18.28 7.08
C GLY A 9 7.53 -17.94 8.01
N ILE A 10 7.86 -18.84 8.94
CA ILE A 10 8.90 -18.64 9.95
C ILE A 10 10.27 -19.07 9.40
N LYS A 11 10.80 -18.29 8.43
CA LYS A 11 12.01 -18.62 7.66
C LYS A 11 13.34 -18.41 8.40
N ASN A 12 13.38 -17.54 9.40
CA ASN A 12 14.61 -17.18 10.08
C ASN A 12 14.44 -16.94 11.59
N ALA A 13 15.55 -16.72 12.27
CA ALA A 13 15.60 -16.58 13.73
C ALA A 13 14.87 -15.32 14.21
N SER A 14 14.96 -14.22 13.45
CA SER A 14 14.30 -12.96 13.78
C SER A 14 12.77 -13.09 13.74
N ILE A 15 12.22 -13.68 12.68
CA ILE A 15 10.78 -13.95 12.57
C ILE A 15 10.32 -14.92 13.66
N ARG A 16 11.12 -15.95 13.96
CA ARG A 16 10.83 -16.90 15.05
C ARG A 16 10.83 -16.21 16.42
N GLY A 17 11.77 -15.29 16.66
CA GLY A 17 11.81 -14.47 17.87
C GLY A 17 10.56 -13.61 18.01
N ALA A 18 10.18 -12.91 16.95
CA ALA A 18 8.96 -12.10 16.93
C ALA A 18 7.70 -12.93 17.22
N LEU A 19 7.59 -14.16 16.68
CA LEU A 19 6.49 -15.07 17.02
C LEU A 19 6.46 -15.41 18.51
N ILE A 20 7.60 -15.75 19.11
CA ILE A 20 7.68 -16.08 20.54
C ILE A 20 7.30 -14.87 21.39
N ASP A 21 7.78 -13.68 21.03
CA ASP A 21 7.43 -12.43 21.71
C ASP A 21 5.92 -12.15 21.65
N LEU A 22 5.30 -12.38 20.49
CA LEU A 22 3.85 -12.26 20.33
C LEU A 22 3.08 -13.30 21.14
N LEU A 23 3.58 -14.53 21.25
CA LEU A 23 2.94 -15.57 22.06
C LEU A 23 3.08 -15.32 23.56
N GLY A 24 4.17 -14.68 23.99
CA GLY A 24 4.52 -14.49 25.40
C GLY A 24 4.92 -15.78 26.12
N LYS A 25 5.10 -16.88 25.37
CA LYS A 25 5.50 -18.20 25.88
C LYS A 25 6.14 -19.04 24.76
N PRO A 26 6.89 -20.11 25.11
CA PRO A 26 7.51 -20.98 24.10
C PRO A 26 6.48 -21.61 23.14
N ILE A 27 6.86 -21.81 21.87
CA ILE A 27 6.04 -22.49 20.86
C ILE A 27 5.55 -23.87 21.34
N ALA A 28 6.41 -24.61 22.04
CA ALA A 28 6.09 -25.93 22.60
C ALA A 28 5.02 -25.92 23.71
N GLU A 29 4.65 -24.74 24.22
CA GLU A 29 3.59 -24.56 25.22
C GLU A 29 2.32 -23.89 24.63
N SER A 30 2.37 -23.55 23.33
CA SER A 30 1.29 -22.88 22.62
C SER A 30 0.46 -23.85 21.79
N SER A 31 -0.86 -23.68 21.78
CA SER A 31 -1.80 -24.37 20.90
C SER A 31 -1.95 -23.60 19.58
N ALA A 32 -2.04 -24.35 18.47
CA ALA A 32 -2.20 -23.78 17.14
C ALA A 32 -3.38 -24.43 16.40
N LEU A 33 -4.06 -23.62 15.59
CA LEU A 33 -4.95 -24.10 14.53
C LEU A 33 -4.41 -23.63 13.19
N CYS A 34 -4.22 -24.54 12.24
CA CYS A 34 -3.85 -24.19 10.88
C CYS A 34 -5.08 -24.05 9.97
N ILE A 35 -5.07 -23.04 9.11
CA ILE A 35 -6.14 -22.72 8.16
C ILE A 35 -5.58 -22.87 6.74
N PRO A 36 -5.82 -24.01 6.06
CA PRO A 36 -5.30 -24.27 4.71
C PRO A 36 -6.15 -23.66 3.59
N THR A 37 -7.32 -23.08 3.91
CA THR A 37 -8.39 -22.75 2.96
C THR A 37 -7.96 -21.91 1.76
N ALA A 38 -7.01 -20.98 1.92
CA ALA A 38 -6.50 -20.16 0.81
C ALA A 38 -5.97 -21.01 -0.35
N MET A 39 -5.38 -22.16 -0.05
CA MET A 39 -4.76 -23.04 -1.05
C MET A 39 -5.78 -23.57 -2.07
N TYR A 40 -7.04 -23.77 -1.67
CA TYR A 40 -8.05 -24.39 -2.53
C TYR A 40 -8.45 -23.49 -3.70
N GLY A 41 -8.41 -22.17 -3.50
CA GLY A 41 -8.77 -21.19 -4.53
C GLY A 41 -7.64 -20.89 -5.53
N HIS A 42 -6.40 -21.31 -5.24
CA HIS A 42 -5.24 -20.90 -6.03
C HIS A 42 -4.94 -21.89 -7.16
N PRO A 43 -4.84 -21.46 -8.43
CA PRO A 43 -4.76 -22.35 -9.59
C PRO A 43 -3.51 -23.24 -9.61
N MET A 44 -2.39 -22.76 -9.06
CA MET A 44 -1.11 -23.49 -9.04
C MET A 44 -0.83 -24.26 -7.74
N VAL A 45 -1.65 -24.04 -6.70
CA VAL A 45 -1.49 -24.74 -5.41
C VAL A 45 -2.57 -25.79 -5.30
N GLY A 46 -3.84 -25.37 -5.42
CA GLY A 46 -5.02 -26.21 -5.44
C GLY A 46 -5.26 -26.99 -4.15
N PRO A 47 -6.42 -27.65 -4.02
CA PRO A 47 -6.63 -28.66 -3.01
C PRO A 47 -5.76 -29.90 -3.28
N GLY A 48 -5.41 -30.65 -2.23
CA GLY A 48 -4.72 -31.93 -2.35
C GLY A 48 -3.35 -31.94 -1.69
N GLU A 49 -2.31 -32.28 -2.45
CA GLU A 49 -0.97 -32.52 -1.91
C GLU A 49 -0.41 -31.32 -1.14
N ARG A 50 -0.51 -30.11 -1.70
CA ARG A 50 0.04 -28.90 -1.07
C ARG A 50 -0.65 -28.56 0.26
N SER A 51 -1.97 -28.73 0.33
CA SER A 51 -2.73 -28.57 1.58
C SER A 51 -2.32 -29.58 2.63
N TRP A 52 -2.13 -30.84 2.23
CA TRP A 52 -1.61 -31.87 3.13
C TRP A 52 -0.16 -31.58 3.57
N GLN A 53 0.71 -31.12 2.67
CA GLN A 53 2.09 -30.76 3.00
C GLN A 53 2.12 -29.64 4.04
N PHE A 54 1.30 -28.59 3.88
CA PHE A 54 1.18 -27.52 4.88
C PHE A 54 0.71 -28.06 6.24
N ILE A 55 -0.40 -28.82 6.27
CA ILE A 55 -0.95 -29.37 7.53
C ILE A 55 0.04 -30.31 8.22
N SER A 56 0.74 -31.14 7.44
CA SER A 56 1.70 -32.12 7.96
C SER A 56 3.08 -31.54 8.28
N GLY A 57 3.29 -30.23 8.06
CA GLY A 57 4.57 -29.58 8.32
C GLY A 57 5.68 -30.03 7.36
N ARG A 58 5.32 -30.30 6.11
CA ARG A 58 6.21 -30.76 5.03
C ARG A 58 6.31 -29.77 3.86
N SER A 59 5.77 -28.56 4.03
CA SER A 59 5.97 -27.47 3.06
C SER A 59 7.33 -26.80 3.25
N ASP A 60 7.82 -26.13 2.22
CA ASP A 60 9.07 -25.34 2.29
C ASP A 60 8.92 -24.00 3.06
N ASN A 61 7.71 -23.73 3.55
CA ASN A 61 7.34 -22.54 4.34
C ASN A 61 7.03 -22.95 5.79
N PRO A 62 7.95 -22.76 6.73
CA PRO A 62 7.79 -23.28 8.08
C PRO A 62 6.67 -22.65 8.88
N MET A 63 5.74 -23.47 9.37
CA MET A 63 4.54 -23.03 10.10
C MET A 63 4.06 -24.11 11.08
N CYS A 64 3.61 -25.25 10.55
CA CYS A 64 2.95 -26.31 11.31
C CYS A 64 3.93 -27.23 12.07
N GLU A 65 5.16 -27.36 11.58
CA GLU A 65 6.19 -28.25 12.12
C GLU A 65 7.00 -27.64 13.28
N LEU A 66 6.68 -26.44 13.73
CA LEU A 66 7.50 -25.68 14.70
C LEU A 66 7.50 -26.27 16.13
N GLY A 67 6.82 -27.39 16.34
CA GLY A 67 6.78 -28.11 17.63
C GLY A 67 5.71 -27.62 18.59
N TRP A 68 4.54 -27.21 18.09
CA TRP A 68 3.39 -26.76 18.88
C TRP A 68 2.96 -27.78 19.94
N LYS A 69 2.47 -27.30 21.09
CA LYS A 69 1.87 -28.16 22.14
C LYS A 69 0.75 -29.03 21.56
N SER A 70 -0.07 -28.42 20.71
CA SER A 70 -1.12 -29.07 19.95
C SER A 70 -1.32 -28.32 18.64
N LEU A 71 -1.59 -29.06 17.57
CA LEU A 71 -1.92 -28.52 16.26
C LEU A 71 -3.24 -29.13 15.78
N GLY A 72 -4.23 -28.29 15.49
CA GLY A 72 -5.48 -28.69 14.85
C GLY A 72 -5.64 -28.06 13.47
N VAL A 73 -6.65 -28.49 12.71
CA VAL A 73 -7.00 -27.93 11.41
C VAL A 73 -8.36 -27.25 11.50
N LEU A 74 -8.42 -25.98 11.09
CA LEU A 74 -9.67 -25.23 10.97
C LEU A 74 -9.93 -24.96 9.48
N GLU A 75 -10.74 -25.84 8.87
CA GLU A 75 -11.14 -25.72 7.47
C GLU A 75 -12.40 -24.85 7.36
N LEU A 76 -12.25 -23.62 6.86
CA LEU A 76 -13.34 -22.63 6.83
C LEU A 76 -14.50 -23.08 5.95
N THR A 77 -14.25 -23.88 4.91
CA THR A 77 -15.31 -24.39 4.03
C THR A 77 -16.26 -25.37 4.73
N ALA A 78 -15.82 -26.00 5.82
CA ALA A 78 -16.63 -26.93 6.59
C ALA A 78 -17.49 -26.24 7.66
N LEU A 79 -17.07 -25.06 8.14
CA LEU A 79 -17.70 -24.40 9.29
C LEU A 79 -19.18 -24.05 9.09
N PRO A 80 -19.65 -23.63 7.90
CA PRO A 80 -21.09 -23.38 7.69
C PRO A 80 -21.99 -24.61 7.84
N SER A 81 -21.41 -25.83 7.89
CA SER A 81 -22.17 -27.08 8.05
C SER A 81 -22.33 -27.54 9.51
N ILE A 82 -21.76 -26.80 10.47
CA ILE A 82 -21.79 -27.14 11.89
C ILE A 82 -22.13 -25.91 12.75
N ASP A 83 -22.73 -26.14 13.91
CA ASP A 83 -23.11 -25.07 14.83
C ASP A 83 -21.88 -24.35 15.42
N GLU A 84 -22.00 -23.05 15.68
CA GLU A 84 -20.93 -22.20 16.23
C GLU A 84 -20.41 -22.68 17.59
N ASP A 85 -21.27 -23.31 18.40
CA ASP A 85 -20.90 -23.84 19.72
C ASP A 85 -19.84 -24.97 19.64
N ARG A 86 -19.64 -25.56 18.45
CA ARG A 86 -18.64 -26.61 18.21
C ARG A 86 -17.25 -26.09 17.88
N TRP A 87 -17.12 -24.88 17.34
CA TRP A 87 -15.85 -24.41 16.81
C TRP A 87 -15.42 -23.03 17.34
N VAL A 88 -16.37 -22.15 17.70
CA VAL A 88 -16.03 -20.82 18.24
C VAL A 88 -15.24 -20.91 19.55
N PRO A 89 -15.59 -21.78 20.53
CA PRO A 89 -14.77 -21.95 21.74
C PRO A 89 -13.34 -22.38 21.42
N LEU A 90 -13.18 -23.34 20.49
CA LEU A 90 -11.88 -23.83 20.05
C LEU A 90 -11.01 -22.69 19.48
N VAL A 91 -11.57 -21.81 18.65
CA VAL A 91 -10.83 -20.65 18.09
C VAL A 91 -10.46 -19.63 19.18
N ARG A 92 -11.37 -19.35 20.12
CA ARG A 92 -11.13 -18.40 21.22
C ARG A 92 -10.07 -18.88 22.22
N GLU A 93 -9.98 -20.18 22.45
CA GLU A 93 -9.05 -20.80 23.40
C GLU A 93 -7.68 -21.09 22.77
N THR A 94 -7.55 -21.03 21.44
CA THR A 94 -6.30 -21.28 20.74
C THR A 94 -5.37 -20.07 20.80
N ASP A 95 -4.08 -20.32 21.05
CA ASP A 95 -3.10 -19.25 21.17
C ASP A 95 -2.78 -18.60 19.81
N VAL A 96 -2.71 -19.40 18.73
CA VAL A 96 -2.34 -18.92 17.39
C VAL A 96 -3.14 -19.55 16.25
N LEU A 97 -3.49 -18.72 15.25
CA LEU A 97 -4.00 -19.15 13.96
C LEU A 97 -2.89 -19.08 12.91
N LEU A 98 -2.56 -20.22 12.30
CA LEU A 98 -1.53 -20.37 11.27
C LEU A 98 -2.20 -20.42 9.90
N VAL A 99 -2.09 -19.35 9.11
CA VAL A 99 -2.92 -19.18 7.92
C VAL A 99 -2.09 -19.28 6.65
N ALA A 100 -2.40 -20.29 5.84
CA ALA A 100 -1.61 -20.67 4.68
C ALA A 100 -1.62 -19.59 3.57
N GLY A 101 -0.62 -19.69 2.70
CA GLY A 101 -0.63 -19.04 1.38
C GLY A 101 -1.62 -19.69 0.42
N GLY A 102 -1.77 -19.12 -0.76
CA GLY A 102 -2.76 -19.53 -1.76
C GLY A 102 -3.45 -18.30 -2.34
N ASP A 103 -4.78 -18.31 -2.39
CA ASP A 103 -5.57 -17.22 -2.92
C ASP A 103 -6.20 -16.37 -1.80
N ALA A 104 -5.84 -15.09 -1.76
CA ALA A 104 -6.27 -14.18 -0.69
C ALA A 104 -7.76 -13.83 -0.78
N LEU A 105 -8.35 -13.74 -1.97
CA LEU A 105 -9.77 -13.42 -2.14
C LEU A 105 -10.67 -14.62 -1.83
N TYR A 106 -10.24 -15.82 -2.18
CA TYR A 106 -10.90 -17.06 -1.78
C TYR A 106 -10.91 -17.22 -0.26
N LEU A 107 -9.76 -16.96 0.39
CA LEU A 107 -9.66 -16.95 1.85
C LEU A 107 -10.57 -15.88 2.46
N SER A 108 -10.48 -14.64 1.96
CA SER A 108 -11.32 -13.50 2.35
C SER A 108 -12.82 -13.83 2.26
N HIS A 109 -13.23 -14.50 1.19
CA HIS A 109 -14.60 -14.97 1.00
C HIS A 109 -15.01 -15.97 2.07
N TRP A 110 -14.24 -17.03 2.28
CA TRP A 110 -14.58 -18.08 3.24
C TRP A 110 -14.45 -17.65 4.70
N MET A 111 -13.58 -16.69 5.01
CA MET A 111 -13.56 -16.05 6.33
C MET A 111 -14.87 -15.33 6.62
N ARG A 112 -15.46 -14.65 5.63
CA ARG A 112 -16.79 -14.03 5.75
C ARG A 112 -17.90 -15.07 5.80
N GLN A 113 -17.91 -16.04 4.89
CA GLN A 113 -18.97 -17.06 4.82
C GLN A 113 -19.01 -17.97 6.06
N SER A 114 -17.86 -18.27 6.66
CA SER A 114 -17.77 -19.09 7.87
C SER A 114 -18.10 -18.34 9.17
N GLY A 115 -18.21 -17.02 9.13
CA GLY A 115 -18.34 -16.19 10.34
C GLY A 115 -17.02 -15.95 11.10
N LEU A 116 -15.88 -16.51 10.64
CA LEU A 116 -14.59 -16.27 11.28
C LEU A 116 -14.20 -14.77 11.25
N ALA A 117 -14.51 -14.07 10.16
CA ALA A 117 -14.24 -12.64 10.02
C ALA A 117 -14.90 -11.81 11.13
N ASP A 118 -16.15 -12.13 11.47
CA ASP A 118 -16.92 -11.45 12.52
C ASP A 118 -16.39 -11.75 13.92
N LEU A 119 -15.68 -12.87 14.09
CA LEU A 119 -15.08 -13.27 15.36
C LEU A 119 -13.77 -12.52 15.65
N LEU A 120 -13.02 -12.10 14.62
CA LEU A 120 -11.67 -11.50 14.77
C LEU A 120 -11.59 -10.36 15.81
N PRO A 121 -12.55 -9.41 15.90
CA PRO A 121 -12.49 -8.33 16.90
C PRO A 121 -12.50 -8.82 18.35
N SER A 122 -13.05 -10.03 18.61
CA SER A 122 -13.08 -10.64 19.94
C SER A 122 -11.77 -11.37 20.30
N LEU A 123 -10.94 -11.71 19.31
CA LEU A 123 -9.70 -12.47 19.47
C LEU A 123 -8.53 -11.54 19.84
N ARG A 124 -8.66 -10.82 20.96
CA ARG A 124 -7.67 -9.79 21.35
C ARG A 124 -6.28 -10.37 21.60
N GLU A 125 -6.23 -11.47 22.34
CA GLU A 125 -4.98 -12.15 22.73
C GLU A 125 -4.49 -13.16 21.69
N THR A 126 -5.33 -13.61 20.75
CA THR A 126 -4.91 -14.59 19.73
C THR A 126 -3.86 -13.98 18.81
N VAL A 127 -2.85 -14.78 18.47
CA VAL A 127 -1.85 -14.44 17.45
C VAL A 127 -2.34 -14.94 16.09
N TRP A 128 -2.25 -14.09 15.07
CA TRP A 128 -2.43 -14.47 13.67
C TRP A 128 -1.06 -14.52 13.00
N VAL A 129 -0.68 -15.67 12.46
CA VAL A 129 0.50 -15.80 11.59
C VAL A 129 0.02 -16.03 10.17
N GLY A 130 0.20 -15.02 9.32
CA GLY A 130 -0.13 -15.09 7.90
C GLY A 130 1.08 -15.52 7.09
N LEU A 131 0.87 -16.44 6.14
CA LEU A 131 1.81 -16.78 5.08
C LEU A 131 1.26 -16.25 3.76
N SER A 132 1.98 -15.36 3.07
CA SER A 132 1.63 -14.88 1.73
C SER A 132 0.16 -14.39 1.68
N ALA A 133 -0.75 -15.09 0.98
CA ALA A 133 -2.19 -14.80 1.00
C ALA A 133 -2.82 -14.69 2.41
N GLY A 134 -2.37 -15.50 3.37
CA GLY A 134 -2.78 -15.41 4.77
C GLY A 134 -2.33 -14.12 5.47
N SER A 135 -1.32 -13.44 4.93
CA SER A 135 -0.93 -12.08 5.32
C SER A 135 -1.76 -11.03 4.58
N MET A 136 -1.89 -11.21 3.26
CA MET A 136 -2.59 -10.27 2.38
C MET A 136 -4.08 -10.14 2.71
N VAL A 137 -4.74 -11.20 3.19
CA VAL A 137 -6.16 -11.15 3.58
C VAL A 137 -6.45 -10.14 4.69
N MET A 138 -5.46 -9.79 5.51
CA MET A 138 -5.59 -8.80 6.58
C MET A 138 -5.53 -7.35 6.07
N THR A 139 -5.05 -7.15 4.85
CA THR A 139 -4.90 -5.83 4.22
C THR A 139 -6.25 -5.30 3.73
N PRO A 140 -6.38 -4.03 3.30
CA PRO A 140 -7.64 -3.56 2.73
C PRO A 140 -7.83 -4.05 1.30
N ARG A 141 -6.75 -4.14 0.51
CA ARG A 141 -6.75 -4.56 -0.89
C ARG A 141 -5.42 -5.19 -1.30
N ILE A 142 -5.48 -6.09 -2.28
CA ILE A 142 -4.31 -6.84 -2.76
C ILE A 142 -3.77 -6.36 -4.12
N GLY A 143 -4.50 -5.55 -4.87
CA GLY A 143 -4.16 -5.17 -6.24
C GLY A 143 -4.54 -6.22 -7.27
N GLU A 144 -4.92 -5.76 -8.46
CA GLU A 144 -5.39 -6.61 -9.58
C GLU A 144 -4.38 -7.71 -9.97
N ASP A 145 -3.08 -7.46 -9.84
CA ASP A 145 -2.02 -8.42 -10.18
C ASP A 145 -2.07 -9.70 -9.34
N PHE A 146 -2.62 -9.64 -8.13
CA PHE A 146 -2.76 -10.77 -7.23
C PHE A 146 -4.16 -11.39 -7.24
N VAL A 147 -5.06 -10.94 -8.12
CA VAL A 147 -6.41 -11.49 -8.27
C VAL A 147 -6.35 -12.79 -9.08
N GLY A 148 -6.33 -13.93 -8.37
CA GLY A 148 -6.44 -15.26 -8.96
C GLY A 148 -7.90 -15.71 -9.11
N TRP A 149 -8.51 -16.07 -7.99
CA TRP A 149 -9.93 -16.41 -7.89
C TRP A 149 -10.77 -15.13 -7.82
N ARG A 150 -11.79 -15.06 -8.68
CA ARG A 150 -12.67 -13.89 -8.76
C ARG A 150 -13.84 -14.03 -7.77
N PRO A 151 -13.95 -13.15 -6.76
CA PRO A 151 -15.09 -13.17 -5.86
C PRO A 151 -16.38 -12.81 -6.60
N PRO A 152 -17.55 -13.28 -6.13
CA PRO A 152 -18.84 -12.92 -6.74
C PRO A 152 -19.10 -11.40 -6.81
N THR A 153 -18.49 -10.64 -5.89
CA THR A 153 -18.59 -9.17 -5.83
C THR A 153 -17.65 -8.46 -6.82
N GLY A 154 -16.70 -9.17 -7.43
CA GLY A 154 -15.55 -8.58 -8.12
C GLY A 154 -14.60 -7.85 -7.16
N GLY A 155 -13.59 -7.19 -7.74
CA GLY A 155 -12.62 -6.35 -7.02
C GLY A 155 -11.45 -7.12 -6.40
N ASP A 156 -10.61 -6.37 -5.69
CA ASP A 156 -9.38 -6.81 -5.02
C ASP A 156 -9.43 -6.58 -3.49
N GLU A 157 -10.61 -6.24 -2.95
CA GLU A 157 -10.80 -5.93 -1.54
C GLU A 157 -10.74 -7.16 -0.62
N THR A 158 -10.02 -7.01 0.50
CA THR A 158 -9.91 -8.03 1.55
C THR A 158 -10.49 -7.53 2.87
N LEU A 159 -9.97 -7.91 4.04
CA LEU A 159 -10.65 -7.66 5.32
C LEU A 159 -10.43 -6.26 5.89
N GLY A 160 -9.32 -5.59 5.55
CA GLY A 160 -8.99 -4.25 6.04
C GLY A 160 -8.72 -4.19 7.55
N ILE A 161 -8.18 -5.27 8.14
CA ILE A 161 -7.79 -5.32 9.55
C ILE A 161 -6.59 -4.42 9.82
N VAL A 162 -5.66 -4.34 8.86
CA VAL A 162 -4.62 -3.31 8.81
C VAL A 162 -4.92 -2.30 7.71
N ASP A 163 -4.32 -1.12 7.81
CA ASP A 163 -4.49 0.02 6.89
C ASP A 163 -3.38 0.12 5.82
N PHE A 164 -2.72 -1.02 5.53
CA PHE A 164 -1.68 -1.13 4.50
C PHE A 164 -1.82 -2.40 3.68
N SER A 165 -1.25 -2.39 2.47
CA SER A 165 -1.20 -3.55 1.56
C SER A 165 0.19 -4.22 1.62
N ILE A 166 0.28 -5.45 1.14
CA ILE A 166 1.52 -6.23 1.16
C ILE A 166 1.76 -6.78 -0.24
N PHE A 167 2.96 -6.55 -0.77
CA PHE A 167 3.50 -7.27 -1.93
C PHE A 167 4.50 -8.32 -1.40
N PRO A 168 4.11 -9.60 -1.33
CA PRO A 168 4.99 -10.65 -0.83
C PRO A 168 5.94 -11.17 -1.91
N HIS A 169 6.94 -11.93 -1.48
CA HIS A 169 7.88 -12.66 -2.32
C HIS A 169 8.69 -11.77 -3.27
N VAL A 170 9.02 -10.55 -2.84
CA VAL A 170 9.79 -9.64 -3.70
C VAL A 170 11.17 -10.25 -4.00
N ASP A 171 11.56 -10.17 -5.27
CA ASP A 171 12.81 -10.71 -5.82
C ASP A 171 13.03 -12.23 -5.60
N HIS A 172 11.96 -13.01 -5.41
CA HIS A 172 12.07 -14.47 -5.28
C HIS A 172 12.52 -15.12 -6.60
N GLU A 173 13.48 -16.04 -6.54
CA GLU A 173 14.12 -16.64 -7.73
C GLU A 173 13.14 -17.37 -8.65
N ASP A 174 12.14 -18.05 -8.08
CA ASP A 174 11.09 -18.75 -8.85
C ASP A 174 9.94 -17.84 -9.33
N LEU A 175 9.97 -16.54 -8.98
CA LEU A 175 8.95 -15.55 -9.34
C LEU A 175 9.61 -14.36 -10.05
N PRO A 176 10.10 -14.52 -11.28
CA PRO A 176 10.80 -13.46 -12.01
C PRO A 176 9.95 -12.22 -12.30
N GLY A 177 8.62 -12.31 -12.14
CA GLY A 177 7.66 -11.21 -12.24
C GLY A 177 7.29 -10.56 -10.89
N ASN A 178 8.03 -10.85 -9.82
CA ASN A 178 7.85 -10.25 -8.49
C ASN A 178 9.06 -9.39 -8.07
N SER A 179 9.70 -8.67 -8.99
CA SER A 179 10.81 -7.77 -8.66
C SER A 179 10.39 -6.56 -7.82
N MET A 180 11.34 -5.90 -7.15
CA MET A 180 11.05 -4.64 -6.44
C MET A 180 10.47 -3.55 -7.36
N ALA A 181 10.90 -3.51 -8.62
CA ALA A 181 10.34 -2.58 -9.62
C ALA A 181 8.89 -2.94 -10.01
N GLU A 182 8.51 -4.21 -9.95
CA GLU A 182 7.11 -4.63 -10.09
C GLU A 182 6.29 -4.26 -8.88
N ALA A 183 6.85 -4.42 -7.68
CA ALA A 183 6.19 -3.97 -6.45
C ALA A 183 5.93 -2.46 -6.45
N GLU A 184 6.88 -1.65 -6.93
CA GLU A 184 6.69 -0.20 -7.09
C GLU A 184 5.57 0.15 -8.08
N ARG A 185 5.54 -0.50 -9.25
CA ARG A 185 4.47 -0.32 -10.25
C ARG A 185 3.11 -0.77 -9.72
N TRP A 186 3.06 -1.91 -9.03
CA TRP A 186 1.86 -2.39 -8.36
C TRP A 186 1.36 -1.37 -7.34
N ALA A 187 2.25 -0.81 -6.51
CA ALA A 187 1.89 0.15 -5.48
C ALA A 187 1.31 1.46 -6.04
N ALA A 188 1.63 1.84 -7.29
CA ALA A 188 1.01 2.99 -7.96
C ALA A 188 -0.52 2.81 -8.13
N GLY A 189 -0.99 1.56 -8.26
CA GLY A 189 -2.41 1.20 -8.29
C GLY A 189 -3.07 1.10 -6.91
N ILE A 190 -2.31 1.21 -5.82
CA ILE A 190 -2.79 1.02 -4.44
C ILE A 190 -2.91 2.39 -3.74
N PRO A 191 -4.13 2.90 -3.46
CA PRO A 191 -4.32 4.18 -2.74
C PRO A 191 -3.86 4.26 -1.28
N ASN A 192 -3.38 3.17 -0.69
CA ASN A 192 -2.90 3.11 0.70
C ASN A 192 -1.42 2.71 0.75
N ARG A 193 -0.76 2.94 1.89
CA ARG A 193 0.64 2.50 2.05
C ARG A 193 0.75 1.00 1.82
N ALA A 194 1.88 0.56 1.30
CA ALA A 194 2.15 -0.83 1.05
C ALA A 194 3.58 -1.21 1.45
N TYR A 195 3.77 -2.47 1.81
CA TYR A 195 5.09 -3.03 2.12
C TYR A 195 5.42 -4.08 1.07
N ALA A 196 6.48 -3.87 0.31
CA ALA A 196 7.12 -4.92 -0.46
C ALA A 196 8.09 -5.66 0.44
N ILE A 197 7.88 -6.96 0.62
CA ILE A 197 8.66 -7.79 1.55
C ILE A 197 9.15 -9.06 0.88
N ASP A 198 10.38 -9.44 1.16
CA ASP A 198 10.94 -10.72 0.72
C ASP A 198 10.60 -11.85 1.69
N ASP A 199 11.06 -13.05 1.36
CA ASP A 199 10.81 -14.27 2.13
C ASP A 199 11.51 -14.31 3.49
N GLN A 200 12.45 -13.39 3.74
CA GLN A 200 13.16 -13.23 5.00
C GLN A 200 12.56 -12.12 5.88
N THR A 201 11.38 -11.60 5.50
CA THR A 201 10.74 -10.46 6.14
C THR A 201 9.32 -10.78 6.62
N ALA A 202 8.98 -10.19 7.78
CA ALA A 202 7.64 -10.19 8.35
C ALA A 202 7.28 -8.80 8.88
N ILE A 203 5.98 -8.54 8.99
CA ILE A 203 5.42 -7.32 9.57
C ILE A 203 4.66 -7.71 10.84
N LYS A 204 5.17 -7.27 11.99
CA LYS A 204 4.56 -7.45 13.30
C LYS A 204 3.59 -6.30 13.57
N VAL A 205 2.36 -6.61 13.99
CA VAL A 205 1.35 -5.62 14.35
C VAL A 205 0.75 -5.92 15.72
N VAL A 206 0.87 -4.97 16.64
CA VAL A 206 0.30 -5.04 17.99
C VAL A 206 -0.37 -3.71 18.30
N ASP A 207 -1.68 -3.73 18.60
CA ASP A 207 -2.47 -2.53 18.93
C ASP A 207 -2.29 -1.38 17.93
N GLY A 208 -2.23 -1.71 16.63
CA GLY A 208 -2.03 -0.76 15.53
C GLY A 208 -0.59 -0.30 15.31
N THR A 209 0.34 -0.66 16.20
CA THR A 209 1.77 -0.39 16.02
C THR A 209 2.37 -1.38 15.03
N VAL A 210 3.03 -0.86 13.99
CA VAL A 210 3.66 -1.66 12.92
C VAL A 210 5.17 -1.68 13.10
N GLU A 211 5.76 -2.87 13.06
CA GLU A 211 7.20 -3.10 13.11
C GLU A 211 7.60 -4.09 12.02
N VAL A 212 8.62 -3.76 11.22
CA VAL A 212 9.17 -4.69 10.22
C VAL A 212 10.30 -5.49 10.86
N VAL A 213 10.20 -6.82 10.81
CA VAL A 213 11.19 -7.78 11.30
C VAL A 213 11.79 -8.47 10.09
N SER A 214 13.09 -8.29 9.85
CA SER A 214 13.72 -8.74 8.60
C SER A 214 15.16 -9.17 8.79
N GLU A 215 15.56 -10.23 8.07
CA GLU A 215 16.95 -10.59 7.78
C GLU A 215 17.27 -10.47 6.28
N GLY A 216 16.35 -9.90 5.50
CA GLY A 216 16.48 -9.71 4.06
C GLY A 216 16.22 -8.25 3.67
N HIS A 217 15.50 -8.04 2.57
CA HIS A 217 15.19 -6.70 2.09
C HIS A 217 13.69 -6.47 1.91
N TRP A 218 13.32 -5.21 2.09
CA TRP A 218 11.95 -4.75 2.01
C TRP A 218 11.91 -3.25 1.68
N LYS A 219 10.75 -2.76 1.25
CA LYS A 219 10.52 -1.35 0.99
C LYS A 219 9.12 -0.93 1.41
N LEU A 220 9.02 0.20 2.11
CA LEU A 220 7.76 0.91 2.31
C LEU A 220 7.46 1.71 1.03
N LEU A 221 6.29 1.45 0.45
CA LEU A 221 5.77 2.09 -0.74
C LEU A 221 4.58 2.96 -0.33
N THR A 222 4.68 4.27 -0.50
CA THR A 222 3.60 5.21 -0.14
C THR A 222 2.78 5.59 -1.36
N PRO A 223 1.45 5.84 -1.22
CA PRO A 223 0.64 6.34 -2.33
C PRO A 223 1.24 7.62 -2.90
N GLY A 224 1.34 7.70 -4.23
CA GLY A 224 2.02 8.81 -4.91
C GLY A 224 3.54 8.63 -5.03
N SER A 225 4.08 7.43 -4.80
CA SER A 225 5.48 7.06 -5.09
C SER A 225 5.73 6.61 -6.53
N GLY A 226 4.74 6.71 -7.43
CA GLY A 226 4.98 6.68 -8.87
C GLY A 226 6.09 7.68 -9.22
N GLN A 227 6.89 7.39 -10.23
CA GLN A 227 8.11 8.16 -10.50
C GLN A 227 7.74 9.62 -10.78
N LEU A 228 7.93 10.49 -9.78
CA LEU A 228 7.67 11.91 -9.92
C LEU A 228 8.82 12.51 -10.74
N VAL A 229 8.49 13.05 -11.90
CA VAL A 229 9.47 13.70 -12.78
C VAL A 229 9.07 15.16 -12.99
N LEU A 230 10.06 16.04 -12.81
CA LEU A 230 9.98 17.43 -13.23
C LEU A 230 10.69 17.58 -14.57
N ARG A 231 9.92 17.78 -15.65
CA ARG A 231 10.47 18.02 -17.00
C ARG A 231 10.01 19.35 -17.57
N GLU A 232 10.67 19.77 -18.64
CA GLU A 232 10.24 20.96 -19.39
C GLU A 232 8.82 20.77 -19.94
N ILE A 233 8.07 21.88 -20.00
CA ILE A 233 6.70 21.89 -20.50
C ILE A 233 6.73 21.89 -22.03
N GLU A 234 6.06 20.91 -22.62
CA GLU A 234 5.94 20.72 -24.06
C GLU A 234 4.53 21.09 -24.56
N ASP A 235 4.35 21.22 -25.88
CA ASP A 235 3.04 21.54 -26.48
C ASP A 235 1.96 20.50 -26.13
N ARG A 236 2.37 19.23 -25.95
CA ARG A 236 1.46 18.13 -25.57
C ARG A 236 0.82 18.31 -24.20
N ASP A 237 1.46 19.07 -23.30
CA ASP A 237 1.01 19.25 -21.92
C ASP A 237 -0.08 20.33 -21.81
N LEU A 238 -0.10 21.29 -22.75
CA LEU A 238 -1.01 22.45 -22.71
C LEU A 238 -2.49 22.06 -22.75
N GLY A 239 -2.81 20.89 -23.32
CA GLY A 239 -4.12 20.25 -23.25
C GLY A 239 -4.58 20.08 -21.79
N VAL A 240 -3.82 19.32 -21.03
CA VAL A 240 -4.13 18.94 -19.64
C VAL A 240 -4.04 20.16 -18.71
N LEU A 241 -2.98 20.95 -18.84
CA LEU A 241 -2.78 22.13 -17.98
C LEU A 241 -3.90 23.17 -18.15
N PHE A 242 -4.52 23.24 -19.33
CA PHE A 242 -5.67 24.12 -19.55
C PHE A 242 -6.92 23.63 -18.83
N GLU A 243 -7.19 22.32 -18.86
CA GLU A 243 -8.32 21.73 -18.10
C GLU A 243 -8.12 21.93 -16.60
N HIS A 244 -6.89 21.80 -16.09
CA HIS A 244 -6.57 22.12 -14.71
C HIS A 244 -6.79 23.61 -14.39
N ALA A 245 -6.38 24.52 -15.28
CA ALA A 245 -6.46 25.96 -15.06
C ALA A 245 -7.88 26.54 -15.09
N ARG A 246 -8.84 25.85 -15.71
CA ARG A 246 -10.26 26.24 -15.73
C ARG A 246 -11.11 25.61 -14.62
N ASP A 247 -10.56 24.67 -13.85
CA ASP A 247 -11.30 24.03 -12.75
C ASP A 247 -11.66 25.10 -11.71
N ARG A 248 -12.96 25.34 -11.53
CA ARG A 248 -13.48 26.42 -10.68
C ARG A 248 -13.15 26.23 -9.21
N ASP A 249 -13.03 25.00 -8.74
CA ASP A 249 -12.65 24.72 -7.36
C ASP A 249 -11.16 24.94 -7.17
N ALA A 250 -10.32 24.57 -8.15
CA ALA A 250 -8.90 24.87 -8.11
C ALA A 250 -8.61 26.38 -8.19
N ILE A 251 -9.34 27.14 -9.02
CA ILE A 251 -9.24 28.61 -9.11
C ILE A 251 -9.53 29.27 -7.75
N ARG A 252 -10.54 28.80 -7.01
CA ARG A 252 -10.87 29.33 -5.68
C ARG A 252 -9.74 29.16 -4.67
N MET A 253 -8.92 28.13 -4.84
CA MET A 253 -7.84 27.76 -3.92
C MET A 253 -6.48 28.36 -4.29
N ALA A 254 -6.39 29.05 -5.43
CA ALA A 254 -5.14 29.56 -5.98
C ALA A 254 -4.83 30.99 -5.51
N ALA A 255 -3.58 31.22 -5.09
CA ALA A 255 -3.10 32.57 -4.76
C ALA A 255 -2.92 33.46 -6.00
N PHE A 256 -2.68 32.84 -7.16
CA PHE A 256 -2.51 33.49 -8.45
C PHE A 256 -3.53 32.93 -9.44
N THR A 257 -4.34 33.80 -10.04
CA THR A 257 -5.37 33.41 -11.02
C THR A 257 -5.28 34.28 -12.28
N SER A 258 -5.86 33.79 -13.37
CA SER A 258 -6.02 34.56 -14.61
C SER A 258 -7.50 34.92 -14.79
N PRO A 259 -7.85 36.18 -15.09
CA PRO A 259 -9.23 36.56 -15.40
C PRO A 259 -9.75 35.90 -16.70
N GLU A 260 -8.86 35.34 -17.51
CA GLU A 260 -9.14 34.70 -18.80
C GLU A 260 -9.01 33.17 -18.73
N ALA A 261 -9.30 32.55 -17.57
CA ALA A 261 -9.10 31.10 -17.36
C ALA A 261 -9.84 30.21 -18.37
N ASP A 262 -10.96 30.67 -18.92
CA ASP A 262 -11.75 29.94 -19.92
C ASP A 262 -11.30 30.16 -21.38
N ASP A 263 -10.38 31.11 -21.65
CA ASP A 263 -9.90 31.42 -23.00
C ASP A 263 -8.64 30.59 -23.36
N ARG A 264 -8.86 29.56 -24.19
CA ARG A 264 -7.80 28.69 -24.70
C ARG A 264 -6.70 29.45 -25.44
N THR A 265 -7.07 30.44 -26.24
CA THR A 265 -6.11 31.19 -27.08
C THR A 265 -5.23 32.09 -26.21
N ALA A 266 -5.82 32.72 -25.20
CA ALA A 266 -5.08 33.51 -24.22
C ALA A 266 -4.13 32.62 -23.40
N PHE A 267 -4.62 31.46 -22.94
CA PHE A 267 -3.83 30.49 -22.20
C PHE A 267 -2.60 30.00 -22.97
N GLU A 268 -2.78 29.55 -24.21
CA GLU A 268 -1.67 29.05 -25.05
C GLU A 268 -0.66 30.16 -25.35
N ARG A 269 -1.11 31.38 -25.64
CA ARG A 269 -0.23 32.53 -25.86
C ARG A 269 0.60 32.87 -24.62
N ARG A 270 0.01 32.79 -23.44
CA ARG A 270 0.71 32.98 -22.16
C ARG A 270 1.78 31.93 -21.95
N TRP A 271 1.45 30.65 -22.16
CA TRP A 271 2.40 29.55 -21.98
C TRP A 271 3.53 29.56 -23.01
N THR A 272 3.28 29.97 -24.25
CA THR A 272 4.35 30.19 -25.22
C THR A 272 5.34 31.26 -24.76
N ARG A 273 4.85 32.35 -24.14
CA ARG A 273 5.71 33.38 -23.56
C ARG A 273 6.50 32.84 -22.37
N LEU A 274 5.82 32.22 -21.39
CA LEU A 274 6.46 31.70 -20.16
C LEU A 274 7.53 30.65 -20.46
N ARG A 275 7.30 29.76 -21.42
CA ARG A 275 8.30 28.74 -21.83
C ARG A 275 9.54 29.33 -22.49
N SER A 276 9.42 30.53 -23.07
CA SER A 276 10.53 31.22 -23.74
C SER A 276 11.22 32.25 -22.83
N ASP A 277 10.69 32.45 -21.61
CA ASP A 277 11.17 33.45 -20.67
C ASP A 277 12.19 32.84 -19.71
N GLY A 278 13.48 33.09 -19.97
CA GLY A 278 14.58 32.62 -19.14
C GLY A 278 14.62 33.22 -17.74
N ALA A 279 13.79 34.22 -17.42
CA ALA A 279 13.63 34.70 -16.05
C ALA A 279 12.78 33.76 -15.17
N THR A 280 12.02 32.84 -15.80
CA THR A 280 11.14 31.89 -15.11
C THR A 280 11.62 30.45 -15.28
N THR A 281 11.49 29.65 -14.24
CA THR A 281 11.68 28.19 -14.33
C THR A 281 10.32 27.54 -14.30
N ASN A 282 9.92 26.86 -15.37
CA ASN A 282 8.63 26.17 -15.44
C ASN A 282 8.87 24.67 -15.66
N ARG A 283 8.20 23.83 -14.87
CA ARG A 283 8.21 22.37 -15.02
C ARG A 283 6.80 21.82 -14.99
N VAL A 284 6.54 20.83 -15.82
CA VAL A 284 5.38 19.96 -15.63
C VAL A 284 5.70 18.97 -14.52
N ILE A 285 4.68 18.61 -13.74
CA ILE A 285 4.76 17.53 -12.76
C ILE A 285 4.14 16.31 -13.42
N GLU A 286 4.94 15.27 -13.59
CA GLU A 286 4.52 14.00 -14.19
C GLU A 286 4.64 12.89 -13.17
N ILE A 287 3.66 11.99 -13.15
CA ILE A 287 3.69 10.75 -12.38
C ILE A 287 3.30 9.63 -13.34
N ASP A 288 4.20 8.65 -13.51
CA ASP A 288 3.99 7.49 -14.38
C ASP A 288 3.51 7.89 -15.78
N ASP A 289 4.26 8.78 -16.45
CA ASP A 289 3.98 9.36 -17.78
C ASP A 289 2.67 10.18 -17.89
N ARG A 290 1.99 10.45 -16.78
CA ARG A 290 0.77 11.28 -16.74
C ARG A 290 1.06 12.65 -16.15
N VAL A 291 0.68 13.70 -16.88
CA VAL A 291 0.70 15.08 -16.39
C VAL A 291 -0.33 15.26 -15.26
N VAL A 292 0.16 15.61 -14.07
CA VAL A 292 -0.68 15.83 -12.87
C VAL A 292 -0.72 17.30 -12.42
N GLY A 293 0.13 18.14 -12.99
CA GLY A 293 0.21 19.55 -12.63
C GLY A 293 1.42 20.27 -13.21
N HIS A 294 1.70 21.46 -12.69
CA HIS A 294 2.92 22.21 -13.00
C HIS A 294 3.45 22.93 -11.75
N ILE A 295 4.73 23.24 -11.77
CA ILE A 295 5.44 24.01 -10.74
C ILE A 295 6.34 25.03 -11.42
N ALA A 296 6.46 26.23 -10.84
CA ALA A 296 7.23 27.30 -11.43
C ALA A 296 7.85 28.25 -10.41
N SER A 297 8.96 28.88 -10.79
CA SER A 297 9.54 30.04 -10.11
C SER A 297 9.61 31.27 -11.02
N PHE A 298 9.46 32.45 -10.44
CA PHE A 298 9.48 33.73 -11.15
C PHE A 298 9.86 34.87 -10.20
N ASP A 299 10.32 36.00 -10.74
CA ASP A 299 10.57 37.20 -9.95
C ASP A 299 9.29 38.04 -9.82
N LEU A 300 8.96 38.44 -8.59
CA LEU A 300 7.85 39.32 -8.26
C LEU A 300 8.29 40.30 -7.16
N GLU A 301 8.18 41.60 -7.41
CA GLU A 301 8.54 42.64 -6.42
C GLU A 301 9.95 42.46 -5.83
N ASP A 302 10.92 42.15 -6.70
CA ASP A 302 12.33 41.85 -6.35
C ASP A 302 12.54 40.59 -5.48
N GLN A 303 11.54 39.71 -5.41
CA GLN A 303 11.60 38.43 -4.71
C GLN A 303 11.44 37.26 -5.68
N ARG A 304 12.24 36.20 -5.49
CA ARG A 304 12.06 34.94 -6.22
C ARG A 304 10.93 34.16 -5.55
N GLU A 305 9.81 34.01 -6.24
CA GLU A 305 8.61 33.32 -5.78
C GLU A 305 8.52 31.91 -6.39
N ILE A 306 7.86 31.00 -5.70
CA ILE A 306 7.47 29.67 -6.19
C ILE A 306 5.95 29.50 -6.18
N THR A 307 5.43 28.84 -7.19
CA THR A 307 4.02 28.47 -7.31
C THR A 307 3.89 27.05 -7.86
N TYR A 308 2.82 26.36 -7.50
CA TYR A 308 2.46 25.09 -8.13
C TYR A 308 0.95 24.98 -8.31
N TRP A 309 0.54 24.08 -9.21
CA TRP A 309 -0.84 23.71 -9.44
C TRP A 309 -0.93 22.21 -9.64
N ILE A 310 -1.77 21.54 -8.86
CA ILE A 310 -2.07 20.11 -9.00
C ILE A 310 -3.53 19.96 -9.46
N GLY A 311 -3.78 19.06 -10.41
CA GLY A 311 -5.13 18.68 -10.82
C GLY A 311 -5.98 18.26 -9.62
N ARG A 312 -7.26 18.64 -9.64
CA ARG A 312 -8.18 18.40 -8.50
C ARG A 312 -8.33 16.91 -8.17
N GLU A 313 -8.28 16.07 -9.20
CA GLU A 313 -8.30 14.61 -9.14
C GLU A 313 -7.11 13.99 -8.37
N ASP A 314 -6.05 14.76 -8.21
CA ASP A 314 -4.76 14.36 -7.64
C ASP A 314 -4.47 15.00 -6.27
N TRP A 315 -5.43 15.75 -5.72
CA TRP A 315 -5.28 16.38 -4.40
C TRP A 315 -5.21 15.35 -3.26
N GLY A 316 -4.48 15.70 -2.20
CA GLY A 316 -4.34 14.87 -1.00
C GLY A 316 -3.38 13.69 -1.14
N ARG A 317 -2.76 13.50 -2.31
CA ARG A 317 -1.87 12.37 -2.62
C ARG A 317 -0.38 12.63 -2.34
N GLY A 318 -0.04 13.73 -1.65
CA GLY A 318 1.36 14.08 -1.35
C GLY A 318 2.17 14.67 -2.51
N ILE A 319 1.63 14.66 -3.74
CA ILE A 319 2.30 15.06 -4.99
C ILE A 319 2.94 16.45 -4.92
N ALA A 320 2.22 17.45 -4.41
CA ALA A 320 2.75 18.81 -4.28
C ALA A 320 4.00 18.89 -3.40
N THR A 321 4.07 18.05 -2.36
CA THR A 321 5.26 17.99 -1.48
C THR A 321 6.46 17.44 -2.25
N GLY A 322 6.29 16.28 -2.91
CA GLY A 322 7.37 15.67 -3.68
C GLY A 322 7.84 16.55 -4.84
N ALA A 323 6.90 17.19 -5.56
CA ALA A 323 7.24 18.13 -6.63
C ALA A 323 8.02 19.34 -6.11
N LEU A 324 7.66 19.88 -4.93
CA LEU A 324 8.37 21.00 -4.34
C LEU A 324 9.77 20.60 -3.85
N GLU A 325 9.92 19.43 -3.22
CA GLU A 325 11.22 18.90 -2.78
C GLU A 325 12.19 18.74 -3.96
N GLU A 326 11.75 18.16 -5.08
CA GLU A 326 12.54 18.03 -6.31
C GLU A 326 12.83 19.39 -6.95
N PHE A 327 11.84 20.28 -7.00
CA PHE A 327 12.01 21.59 -7.64
C PHE A 327 13.00 22.48 -6.88
N LEU A 328 13.08 22.35 -5.55
CA LEU A 328 14.05 23.08 -4.73
C LEU A 328 15.51 22.67 -4.98
N GLN A 329 15.76 21.51 -5.61
CA GLN A 329 17.09 21.12 -6.10
C GLN A 329 17.42 21.81 -7.43
N LEU A 330 16.41 22.10 -8.25
CA LEU A 330 16.56 22.78 -9.55
C LEU A 330 16.69 24.30 -9.38
N GLU A 331 15.81 24.91 -8.58
CA GLU A 331 15.85 26.33 -8.27
C GLU A 331 16.76 26.55 -7.06
N THR A 332 17.94 27.12 -7.30
CA THR A 332 18.97 27.32 -6.27
C THR A 332 19.01 28.75 -5.72
N THR A 333 18.26 29.68 -6.30
CA THR A 333 18.18 31.08 -5.84
C THR A 333 17.56 31.14 -4.45
N ARG A 334 18.17 31.90 -3.53
CA ARG A 334 17.67 32.11 -2.16
C ARG A 334 17.81 33.58 -1.74
N PRO A 335 16.89 34.13 -0.94
CA PRO A 335 15.69 33.48 -0.40
C PRO A 335 14.62 33.19 -1.47
N LEU A 336 13.80 32.16 -1.20
CA LEU A 336 12.64 31.79 -2.00
C LEU A 336 11.38 32.09 -1.17
N TYR A 337 10.36 32.62 -1.82
CA TYR A 337 9.09 32.95 -1.21
C TYR A 337 7.97 32.16 -1.87
N ALA A 338 6.87 31.95 -1.14
CA ALA A 338 5.69 31.33 -1.69
C ALA A 338 4.44 32.02 -1.14
N ARG A 339 3.42 32.16 -2.00
CA ARG A 339 2.10 32.68 -1.59
C ARG A 339 1.06 31.58 -1.68
N ALA A 340 0.25 31.42 -0.64
CA ALA A 340 -0.92 30.57 -0.62
C ALA A 340 -2.16 31.39 -0.22
N ALA A 341 -3.33 31.03 -0.77
CA ALA A 341 -4.59 31.60 -0.30
C ALA A 341 -4.76 31.29 1.21
N SER A 342 -5.24 32.25 1.99
CA SER A 342 -5.28 32.15 3.46
C SER A 342 -6.18 31.02 3.98
N ASP A 343 -7.15 30.59 3.18
CA ASP A 343 -8.04 29.47 3.43
C ASP A 343 -7.55 28.14 2.83
N ASN A 344 -6.45 28.13 2.08
CA ASN A 344 -5.83 26.92 1.55
C ASN A 344 -4.87 26.26 2.56
N ALA A 345 -5.46 25.66 3.59
CA ALA A 345 -4.73 24.94 4.64
C ALA A 345 -3.83 23.81 4.10
N ALA A 346 -4.18 23.22 2.95
CA ALA A 346 -3.37 22.16 2.33
C ALA A 346 -2.06 22.72 1.77
N SER A 347 -2.10 23.79 0.98
CA SER A 347 -0.90 24.42 0.44
C SER A 347 -0.03 25.04 1.52
N ILE A 348 -0.63 25.65 2.55
CA ILE A 348 0.13 26.17 3.70
C ILE A 348 0.95 25.06 4.37
N ARG A 349 0.37 23.86 4.56
CA ARG A 349 1.09 22.70 5.11
C ARG A 349 2.24 22.24 4.20
N VAL A 350 2.03 22.21 2.88
CA VAL A 350 3.07 21.82 1.91
C VAL A 350 4.26 22.78 1.99
N LEU A 351 4.01 24.09 1.92
CA LEU A 351 5.05 25.13 1.98
C LEU A 351 5.81 25.08 3.31
N THR A 352 5.09 25.03 4.43
CA THR A 352 5.70 24.94 5.77
C THR A 352 6.59 23.70 5.90
N LYS A 353 6.14 22.55 5.37
CA LYS A 353 6.91 21.29 5.44
C LYS A 353 8.19 21.36 4.62
N CYS A 354 8.17 22.07 3.49
CA CYS A 354 9.33 22.19 2.59
C CYS A 354 10.25 23.38 2.93
N GLY A 355 10.01 24.04 4.07
CA GLY A 355 10.86 25.13 4.57
C GLY A 355 10.72 26.44 3.80
N SER A 356 9.57 26.67 3.15
CA SER A 356 9.22 27.93 2.47
C SER A 356 8.24 28.78 3.27
#